data_AF-A0AA97J0G8-F1
#
_entry.id   AF-A0AA97J0G8-F1
#
_cell.length_a   1.000
_cell.length_b   1.000
_cell.length_c   1.000
_cell.angle_alpha   90.00
_cell.angle_beta   90.00
_cell.angle_gamma   90.00
#
_symmetry.space_group_name_H-M   'P 1'
#
loop_
_entity.id
_entity.type
_entity.pdbx_description
1 polymer ?
#
loop_
_entity_poly.entity_id
_entity_poly.type
_entity_poly.pdbx_seq_one_letter_code
_entity_poly.pdbx_strand_id
1 'polypeptide(L)'
;MNLFNKLLFNVVRSPVFSLAIQDGIKRKLFFISPCKAITCRTFALSSWLNKDSSSSSTEKLDLDEWKHVVRSVSQEEIGEKTAENDVDSHLAATRDLVEMWRLLGRAVPENISEEQLKILMENPTKSSKRKYLKFLAIKEGIKRSQKEKREKQKQIRQELKTNNENFELKNTFLKRFWSRSEDLIFEWRAAQSMIFGQPLVFDMAYENYMSCREMENAVKQMMESEGVNRKAVDPFHLYYCNLTVDGPYHKEFIKRYGEAWDKLFVTATEKSHVEIFPQNQLVYLTADSPNVMKTFEHDKIYIIGSLVDKSIQTGVSLAQAKRLNLATARLPLDKYLQWEVGAKNLTLNQMLQILMVLKDTGDWMKALKFVPQRKYSGFVNPSSFLKFTLDTRKKTMLSGKTTSQEKASNQFARNSFRQQMQRKWWEDVS
;
A
#
# COMPACT_ATOMS: atom_id res chain seq x y z
N MET A 1 -13.55 -57.12 -4.98
CA MET A 1 -12.71 -55.90 -5.03
C MET A 1 -11.56 -56.03 -6.05
N ASN A 2 -11.84 -56.40 -7.31
CA ASN A 2 -10.75 -56.67 -8.28
C ASN A 2 -11.11 -56.48 -9.77
N LEU A 3 -12.03 -55.58 -10.11
CA LEU A 3 -12.30 -55.21 -11.50
C LEU A 3 -12.30 -53.70 -11.78
N PHE A 4 -12.40 -52.84 -10.76
CA PHE A 4 -12.43 -51.38 -10.94
C PHE A 4 -11.03 -50.73 -11.08
N ASN A 5 -9.98 -51.36 -10.55
CA ASN A 5 -8.61 -50.80 -10.58
C ASN A 5 -7.85 -51.02 -11.90
N LYS A 6 -8.36 -51.84 -12.83
CA LYS A 6 -7.71 -52.05 -14.14
C LYS A 6 -8.14 -51.05 -15.22
N LEU A 7 -9.28 -50.37 -15.05
CA LEU A 7 -9.79 -49.40 -16.03
C LEU A 7 -9.24 -47.99 -15.87
N LEU A 8 -8.69 -47.64 -14.70
CA LEU A 8 -8.10 -46.32 -14.44
C LEU A 8 -6.63 -46.17 -14.90
N PHE A 9 -5.93 -47.27 -15.18
CA PHE A 9 -4.53 -47.22 -15.62
C PHE A 9 -4.32 -47.07 -17.14
N ASN A 10 -5.39 -47.15 -17.94
CA ASN A 10 -5.29 -47.12 -19.42
C ASN A 10 -5.76 -45.81 -20.08
N VAL A 11 -6.09 -44.76 -19.32
CA VAL A 11 -6.48 -43.45 -19.88
C VAL A 11 -5.36 -42.40 -19.77
N VAL A 12 -4.25 -42.72 -19.09
CA VAL A 12 -3.06 -41.86 -19.03
C VAL A 12 -1.94 -42.48 -19.86
N ARG A 13 -2.03 -42.34 -21.19
CA ARG A 13 -0.88 -42.40 -22.11
C ARG A 13 -1.32 -42.02 -23.54
N SER A 14 -1.47 -40.72 -23.78
CA SER A 14 -1.12 -40.16 -25.09
C SER A 14 -0.69 -38.70 -24.91
N PRO A 15 0.58 -38.34 -25.21
CA PRO A 15 0.95 -36.96 -25.45
C PRO A 15 0.72 -36.67 -26.94
N VAL A 16 -0.39 -36.01 -27.26
CA VAL A 16 -0.55 -35.41 -28.59
C VAL A 16 0.11 -34.03 -28.54
N PHE A 17 1.33 -33.98 -29.08
CA PHE A 17 1.96 -32.91 -29.86
C PHE A 17 3.48 -32.93 -29.65
N SER A 18 4.16 -33.64 -30.55
CA SER A 18 5.55 -33.35 -30.90
C SER A 18 5.56 -32.08 -31.74
N LEU A 19 6.30 -31.05 -31.33
CA LEU A 19 6.75 -30.01 -32.24
C LEU A 19 8.27 -29.95 -32.23
N ALA A 20 8.80 -30.13 -33.43
CA ALA A 20 10.20 -30.27 -33.74
C ALA A 20 11.01 -29.04 -33.33
N ILE A 21 12.14 -29.31 -32.70
CA ILE A 21 13.26 -28.39 -32.55
C ILE A 21 13.96 -28.35 -33.92
N GLN A 22 14.03 -27.17 -34.52
CA GLN A 22 15.05 -26.85 -35.51
C GLN A 22 15.77 -25.56 -35.12
N ASP A 23 17.06 -25.58 -35.42
CA ASP A 23 18.12 -24.81 -34.84
C ASP A 23 18.08 -23.30 -35.11
N GLY A 24 18.57 -22.56 -34.11
CA GLY A 24 19.67 -21.62 -34.28
C GLY A 24 19.40 -20.36 -35.09
N ILE A 25 19.22 -19.23 -34.39
CA ILE A 25 19.95 -17.98 -34.68
C ILE A 25 20.10 -17.20 -33.37
N LYS A 26 21.36 -17.02 -32.96
CA LYS A 26 21.77 -16.11 -31.90
C LYS A 26 21.43 -14.67 -32.31
N ARG A 27 20.61 -13.97 -31.52
CA ARG A 27 20.62 -12.50 -31.47
C ARG A 27 20.66 -12.05 -30.01
N LYS A 28 21.89 -11.78 -29.55
CA LYS A 28 22.15 -10.85 -28.46
C LYS A 28 21.58 -9.49 -28.86
N LEU A 29 20.60 -8.98 -28.12
CA LEU A 29 20.27 -7.56 -28.12
C LEU A 29 20.30 -7.09 -26.67
N PHE A 30 21.47 -6.57 -26.31
CA PHE A 30 21.63 -5.63 -25.21
C PHE A 30 20.84 -4.37 -25.57
N PHE A 31 19.81 -4.02 -24.81
CA PHE A 31 19.31 -2.65 -24.78
C PHE A 31 19.84 -1.99 -23.50
N ILE A 32 20.95 -1.28 -23.72
CA ILE A 32 21.52 -0.29 -22.82
C ILE A 32 20.57 0.91 -22.82
N SER A 33 20.00 1.24 -21.66
CA SER A 33 19.32 2.52 -21.44
C SER A 33 20.30 3.67 -21.60
N PRO A 34 20.03 4.70 -22.43
CA PRO A 34 20.74 5.95 -22.35
C PRO A 34 20.13 6.81 -21.23
N CYS A 35 20.83 6.90 -20.10
CA CYS A 35 20.63 7.97 -19.13
C CYS A 35 20.96 9.31 -19.80
N LYS A 36 19.95 10.11 -20.14
CA LYS A 36 20.17 11.52 -20.48
C LYS A 36 20.39 12.30 -19.20
N ALA A 37 21.64 12.73 -19.01
CA ALA A 37 22.05 13.68 -18.00
C ALA A 37 21.31 15.01 -18.19
N ILE A 38 20.77 15.55 -17.08
CA ILE A 38 20.23 16.90 -16.99
C ILE A 38 21.43 17.84 -16.89
N THR A 39 21.80 18.51 -17.98
CA THR A 39 22.75 19.62 -17.94
C THR A 39 22.06 20.86 -17.39
N CYS A 40 22.43 21.25 -16.17
CA CYS A 40 22.11 22.56 -15.59
C CYS A 40 22.69 23.66 -16.47
N ARG A 41 21.83 24.52 -17.05
CA ARG A 41 22.28 25.78 -17.64
C ARG A 41 22.39 26.83 -16.53
N THR A 42 23.62 27.03 -16.07
CA THR A 42 24.05 28.23 -15.36
C THR A 42 24.06 29.41 -16.34
N PHE A 43 23.25 30.44 -16.09
CA PHE A 43 23.42 31.72 -16.77
C PHE A 43 24.60 32.45 -16.11
N ALA A 44 25.68 32.62 -16.86
CA ALA A 44 26.77 33.49 -16.50
C ALA A 44 26.35 34.94 -16.73
N LEU A 45 26.37 35.76 -15.67
CA LEU A 45 26.42 37.22 -15.81
C LEU A 45 27.80 37.58 -16.36
N SER A 46 27.87 38.14 -17.56
CA SER A 46 29.04 38.91 -17.97
C SER A 46 28.94 40.29 -17.34
N SER A 47 29.94 40.63 -16.52
CA SER A 47 30.31 42.02 -16.26
C SER A 47 30.73 42.65 -17.59
N TRP A 48 30.28 43.86 -17.86
CA TRP A 48 31.04 44.90 -18.57
C TRP A 48 30.37 46.23 -18.24
N LEU A 49 31.03 46.95 -17.33
CA LEU A 49 30.77 48.33 -16.95
C LEU A 49 32.08 49.06 -17.20
N ASN A 50 32.14 50.00 -18.14
CA ASN A 50 32.27 51.42 -17.81
C ASN A 50 32.59 52.31 -19.00
N LYS A 51 32.00 53.51 -18.91
CA LYS A 51 32.41 54.81 -19.47
C LYS A 51 32.41 54.94 -20.99
N ASP A 52 31.43 55.69 -21.49
CA ASP A 52 31.72 57.10 -21.78
C ASP A 52 30.47 57.98 -21.58
N SER A 53 30.76 59.16 -21.08
CA SER A 53 29.87 60.26 -20.76
C SER A 53 29.57 61.12 -21.99
N SER A 54 28.31 61.49 -22.24
CA SER A 54 27.89 62.90 -22.39
C SER A 54 26.42 63.06 -22.81
N SER A 55 25.78 64.02 -22.12
CA SER A 55 24.65 64.86 -22.54
C SER A 55 23.38 64.23 -23.14
N SER A 56 22.34 64.09 -22.32
CA SER A 56 21.07 64.78 -22.57
C SER A 56 20.28 64.93 -21.27
N SER A 57 19.59 66.07 -21.15
CA SER A 57 18.83 66.53 -19.99
C SER A 57 17.80 65.51 -19.51
N THR A 58 17.88 65.14 -18.23
CA THR A 58 16.81 64.46 -17.52
C THR A 58 15.63 65.41 -17.36
N GLU A 59 14.59 65.26 -18.19
CA GLU A 59 13.25 65.71 -17.80
C GLU A 59 12.83 64.88 -16.58
N LYS A 60 12.82 65.53 -15.42
CA LYS A 60 12.19 64.97 -14.23
C LYS A 60 10.70 64.90 -14.53
N LEU A 61 10.18 63.68 -14.72
CA LEU A 61 8.75 63.42 -14.70
C LEU A 61 8.20 63.89 -13.35
N ASP A 62 7.46 65.00 -13.37
CA ASP A 62 6.83 65.56 -12.20
C ASP A 62 5.57 64.74 -11.85
N LEU A 63 5.74 63.88 -10.84
CA LEU A 63 4.67 63.02 -10.32
C LEU A 63 3.56 63.83 -9.63
N ASP A 64 3.79 65.09 -9.27
CA ASP A 64 2.81 65.92 -8.59
C ASP A 64 1.88 66.65 -9.56
N GLU A 65 2.34 66.94 -10.78
CA GLU A 65 1.49 67.44 -11.87
C GLU A 65 0.49 66.36 -12.33
N TRP A 66 0.94 65.11 -12.46
CA TRP A 66 0.07 63.96 -12.75
C TRP A 66 -0.97 63.69 -11.64
N LYS A 67 -0.61 63.89 -10.37
CA LYS A 67 -1.57 63.79 -9.25
C LYS A 67 -2.64 64.88 -9.32
N HIS A 68 -2.28 66.08 -9.78
CA HIS A 68 -3.23 67.17 -9.97
C HIS A 68 -4.20 66.90 -11.12
N VAL A 69 -3.71 66.38 -12.24
CA VAL A 69 -4.55 66.00 -13.41
C VAL A 69 -5.54 64.88 -13.05
N VAL A 70 -5.12 63.88 -12.27
CA VAL A 70 -6.02 62.81 -11.82
C VAL A 70 -7.06 63.31 -10.80
N ARG A 71 -6.69 64.30 -9.96
CA ARG A 71 -7.62 64.96 -9.02
C ARG A 71 -8.63 65.86 -9.71
N SER A 72 -8.26 66.57 -10.78
CA SER A 72 -9.19 67.42 -11.52
C SER A 72 -10.22 66.59 -12.30
N VAL A 73 -9.82 65.46 -12.89
CA VAL A 73 -10.74 64.53 -13.55
C VAL A 73 -11.74 63.91 -12.57
N SER A 74 -11.36 63.74 -11.31
CA SER A 74 -12.25 63.21 -10.25
C SER A 74 -13.30 64.22 -9.76
N GLN A 75 -13.12 65.52 -10.02
CA GLN A 75 -14.06 66.57 -9.59
C GLN A 75 -15.12 66.90 -10.64
N GLU A 76 -14.94 66.50 -11.90
CA GLU A 76 -15.93 66.73 -12.98
C GLU A 76 -17.00 65.64 -13.09
N GLU A 77 -16.83 64.46 -12.47
CA GLU A 77 -17.84 63.37 -12.49
C GLU A 77 -18.81 63.36 -11.31
N ILE A 78 -18.81 64.38 -10.44
CA ILE A 78 -19.81 64.50 -9.35
C ILE A 78 -21.05 65.21 -9.90
N GLY A 79 -21.73 64.50 -10.80
CA GLY A 79 -23.03 64.84 -11.36
C GLY A 79 -23.89 63.58 -11.47
N GLU A 80 -24.64 63.32 -10.40
CA GLU A 80 -25.86 62.50 -10.39
C GLU A 80 -25.76 61.06 -10.96
N LYS A 81 -25.42 60.08 -10.11
CA LYS A 81 -25.66 58.66 -10.40
C LYS A 81 -26.34 57.97 -9.20
N THR A 82 -27.50 57.41 -9.51
CA THR A 82 -28.31 56.51 -8.68
C THR A 82 -27.53 55.28 -8.21
N ALA A 83 -27.91 54.73 -7.06
CA ALA A 83 -27.22 53.66 -6.32
C ALA A 83 -26.96 52.34 -7.07
N GLU A 84 -27.56 52.12 -8.24
CA GLU A 84 -27.32 50.93 -9.07
C GLU A 84 -26.05 51.04 -9.93
N ASN A 85 -25.69 52.24 -10.37
CA ASN A 85 -24.50 52.45 -11.21
C ASN A 85 -23.17 52.29 -10.44
N ASP A 86 -23.22 52.43 -9.11
CA ASP A 86 -22.03 52.41 -8.25
C ASP A 86 -21.52 50.98 -8.01
N VAL A 87 -22.43 50.00 -7.97
CA VAL A 87 -22.11 48.58 -7.80
C VAL A 87 -21.40 48.02 -9.03
N ASP A 88 -21.86 48.40 -10.23
CA ASP A 88 -21.25 47.98 -11.50
C ASP A 88 -19.88 48.65 -11.72
N SER A 89 -19.74 49.92 -11.33
CA SER A 89 -18.47 50.65 -11.32
C SER A 89 -17.44 49.98 -10.38
N HIS A 90 -17.85 49.61 -9.17
CA HIS A 90 -16.99 48.91 -8.21
C HIS A 90 -16.63 47.47 -8.62
N LEU A 91 -17.52 46.77 -9.33
CA LEU A 91 -17.24 45.46 -9.93
C LEU A 91 -16.20 45.56 -11.05
N ALA A 92 -16.32 46.58 -11.91
CA ALA A 92 -15.33 46.87 -12.96
C ALA A 92 -13.95 47.15 -12.37
N ALA A 93 -13.86 48.05 -11.37
CA ALA A 93 -12.60 48.34 -10.68
C ALA A 93 -11.97 47.11 -10.01
N THR A 94 -12.80 46.16 -9.56
CA THR A 94 -12.33 44.90 -8.97
C THR A 94 -11.78 43.94 -10.02
N ARG A 95 -12.37 43.90 -11.23
CA ARG A 95 -11.85 43.14 -12.37
C ARG A 95 -10.51 43.70 -12.85
N ASP A 96 -10.39 45.01 -12.97
CA ASP A 96 -9.14 45.68 -13.38
C ASP A 96 -8.01 45.44 -12.37
N LEU A 97 -8.33 45.43 -11.07
CA LEU A 97 -7.38 45.10 -10.00
C LEU A 97 -6.83 43.67 -10.13
N VAL A 98 -7.71 42.71 -10.44
CA VAL A 98 -7.33 41.31 -10.67
C VAL A 98 -6.42 41.19 -11.90
N GLU A 99 -6.76 41.87 -12.98
CA GLU A 99 -5.99 41.85 -14.23
C GLU A 99 -4.62 42.51 -14.06
N MET A 100 -4.55 43.65 -13.39
CA MET A 100 -3.30 44.27 -12.97
C MET A 100 -2.43 43.30 -12.14
N TRP A 101 -3.00 42.53 -11.21
CA TRP A 101 -2.23 41.56 -10.42
C TRP A 101 -1.75 40.36 -11.21
N ARG A 102 -2.47 39.97 -12.27
CA ARG A 102 -2.04 38.96 -13.24
C ARG A 102 -0.83 39.44 -14.03
N LEU A 103 -0.87 40.69 -14.53
CA LEU A 103 0.26 41.32 -15.24
C LEU A 103 1.50 41.47 -14.35
N LEU A 104 1.31 41.75 -13.06
CA LEU A 104 2.39 41.80 -12.07
C LEU A 104 2.97 40.42 -11.67
N GLY A 105 2.54 39.33 -12.32
CA GLY A 105 3.04 37.97 -12.06
C GLY A 105 2.64 37.41 -10.69
N ARG A 106 1.58 37.93 -10.07
CA ARG A 106 1.08 37.42 -8.78
C ARG A 106 0.18 36.21 -9.00
N ALA A 107 0.12 35.32 -8.01
CA ALA A 107 -0.71 34.11 -8.08
C ALA A 107 -2.21 34.48 -8.04
N VAL A 108 -2.83 34.45 -9.21
CA VAL A 108 -4.24 34.76 -9.47
C VAL A 108 -4.85 33.61 -10.30
N PRO A 109 -6.10 33.19 -10.04
CA PRO A 109 -6.79 32.16 -10.83
C PRO A 109 -6.93 32.51 -12.32
N GLU A 110 -7.07 31.48 -13.17
CA GLU A 110 -7.32 31.67 -14.61
C GLU A 110 -8.77 32.13 -14.86
N ASN A 111 -9.74 31.50 -14.18
CA ASN A 111 -11.17 31.81 -14.28
C ASN A 111 -11.75 32.18 -12.90
N ILE A 112 -12.42 33.33 -12.82
CA ILE A 112 -13.07 33.82 -11.58
C ILE A 112 -14.57 33.93 -11.82
N SER A 113 -15.39 33.33 -10.95
CA SER A 113 -16.85 33.46 -11.03
C SER A 113 -17.34 34.79 -10.45
N GLU A 114 -18.51 35.24 -10.88
CA GLU A 114 -19.12 36.49 -10.41
C GLU A 114 -19.36 36.51 -8.90
N GLU A 115 -19.71 35.35 -8.32
CA GLU A 115 -19.83 35.16 -6.87
C GLU A 115 -18.50 35.38 -6.13
N GLN A 116 -17.38 34.95 -6.71
CA GLN A 116 -16.04 35.12 -6.14
C GLN A 116 -15.57 36.58 -6.25
N LEU A 117 -16.00 37.31 -7.28
CA LEU A 117 -15.77 38.75 -7.41
C LEU A 117 -16.54 39.53 -6.34
N LYS A 118 -17.79 39.14 -6.06
CA LYS A 118 -18.58 39.75 -4.99
C LYS A 118 -17.93 39.55 -3.61
N ILE A 119 -17.43 38.35 -3.32
CA ILE A 119 -16.67 38.07 -2.08
C ILE A 119 -15.36 38.86 -2.03
N LEU A 120 -14.71 39.10 -3.18
CA LEU A 120 -13.50 39.92 -3.25
C LEU A 120 -13.80 41.41 -2.98
N MET A 121 -15.00 41.90 -3.32
CA MET A 121 -15.45 43.25 -2.99
C MET A 121 -15.67 43.43 -1.49
N GLU A 122 -16.34 42.48 -0.83
CA GLU A 122 -16.66 42.51 0.60
C GLU A 122 -15.41 42.54 1.51
N ASN A 123 -14.23 42.18 0.96
CA ASN A 123 -12.97 42.21 1.69
C ASN A 123 -12.43 43.66 1.82
N PRO A 124 -12.26 44.21 3.05
CA PRO A 124 -11.94 45.62 3.23
C PRO A 124 -10.46 45.97 2.97
N THR A 125 -9.54 45.01 3.04
CA THR A 125 -8.09 45.27 2.94
C THR A 125 -7.46 44.65 1.69
N LYS A 126 -6.50 45.37 1.08
CA LYS A 126 -5.70 44.88 -0.07
C LYS A 126 -4.95 43.59 0.26
N SER A 127 -4.54 43.39 1.52
CA SER A 127 -3.89 42.17 1.99
C SER A 127 -4.84 40.96 2.07
N SER A 128 -6.10 41.15 2.50
CA SER A 128 -7.13 40.11 2.49
C SER A 128 -7.46 39.68 1.06
N LYS A 129 -7.68 40.64 0.15
CA LYS A 129 -7.91 40.39 -1.28
C LYS A 129 -6.80 39.55 -1.90
N ARG A 130 -5.54 39.87 -1.59
CA ARG A 130 -4.35 39.10 -2.05
C ARG A 130 -4.32 37.67 -1.48
N LYS A 131 -4.65 37.48 -0.20
CA LYS A 131 -4.71 36.15 0.42
C LYS A 131 -5.81 35.29 -0.21
N TYR A 132 -6.97 35.88 -0.47
CA TYR A 132 -8.10 35.19 -1.10
C TYR A 132 -7.79 34.74 -2.52
N LEU A 133 -7.23 35.61 -3.37
CA LEU A 133 -6.83 35.22 -4.73
C LEU A 133 -5.72 34.16 -4.73
N LYS A 134 -4.75 34.26 -3.80
CA LYS A 134 -3.73 33.21 -3.62
C LYS A 134 -4.35 31.87 -3.23
N PHE A 135 -5.34 31.87 -2.34
CA PHE A 135 -6.07 30.67 -1.95
C PHE A 135 -6.81 30.04 -3.13
N LEU A 136 -7.51 30.84 -3.94
CA LEU A 136 -8.20 30.37 -5.13
C LEU A 136 -7.21 29.76 -6.16
N ALA A 137 -6.07 30.41 -6.40
CA ALA A 137 -5.05 29.92 -7.32
C ALA A 137 -4.45 28.59 -6.87
N ILE A 138 -4.21 28.41 -5.56
CA ILE A 138 -3.75 27.14 -4.99
C ILE A 138 -4.82 26.05 -5.16
N LYS A 139 -6.09 26.36 -4.91
CA LYS A 139 -7.22 25.42 -5.05
C LYS A 139 -7.38 24.96 -6.51
N GLU A 140 -7.22 25.88 -7.46
CA GLU A 140 -7.21 25.57 -8.89
C GLU A 140 -6.02 24.68 -9.28
N GLY A 141 -4.82 24.99 -8.80
CA GLY A 141 -3.62 24.18 -9.02
C GLY A 141 -3.76 22.74 -8.50
N ILE A 142 -4.36 22.55 -7.31
CA ILE A 142 -4.65 21.22 -6.77
C ILE A 142 -5.64 20.47 -7.66
N LYS A 143 -6.71 21.12 -8.14
CA LYS A 143 -7.68 20.52 -9.05
C LYS A 143 -7.04 20.12 -10.39
N ARG A 144 -6.19 20.98 -10.96
CA ARG A 144 -5.45 20.71 -12.21
C ARG A 144 -4.52 19.51 -12.04
N SER A 145 -3.73 19.47 -10.96
CA SER A 145 -2.84 18.34 -10.65
C SER A 145 -3.61 17.03 -10.46
N GLN A 146 -4.79 17.06 -9.82
CA GLN A 146 -5.65 15.88 -9.69
C GLN A 146 -6.21 15.43 -11.04
N LYS A 147 -6.62 16.37 -11.92
CA LYS A 147 -7.10 16.06 -13.27
C LYS A 147 -5.98 15.44 -14.12
N GLU A 148 -4.79 16.00 -14.10
CA GLU A 148 -3.60 15.45 -14.76
C GLU A 148 -3.24 14.06 -14.25
N LYS A 149 -3.28 13.82 -12.92
CA LYS A 149 -3.07 12.48 -12.36
C LYS A 149 -4.12 11.48 -12.85
N ARG A 150 -5.39 11.88 -12.93
CA ARG A 150 -6.48 11.05 -13.46
C ARG A 150 -6.31 10.77 -14.95
N GLU A 151 -5.90 11.76 -15.73
CA GLU A 151 -5.63 11.60 -17.18
C GLU A 151 -4.42 10.72 -17.43
N LYS A 152 -3.31 10.92 -16.71
CA LYS A 152 -2.14 10.02 -16.75
C LYS A 152 -2.52 8.60 -16.35
N GLN A 153 -3.35 8.41 -15.34
CA GLN A 153 -3.81 7.08 -14.94
C GLN A 153 -4.75 6.45 -15.98
N LYS A 154 -5.57 7.26 -16.67
CA LYS A 154 -6.36 6.80 -17.83
C LYS A 154 -5.47 6.44 -19.03
N GLN A 155 -4.43 7.23 -19.32
CA GLN A 155 -3.45 6.96 -20.37
C GLN A 155 -2.68 5.68 -20.06
N ILE A 156 -2.13 5.51 -18.86
CA ILE A 156 -1.48 4.26 -18.43
C ILE A 156 -2.45 3.08 -18.56
N ARG A 157 -3.72 3.24 -18.17
CA ARG A 157 -4.75 2.19 -18.35
C ARG A 157 -5.06 1.92 -19.83
N GLN A 158 -5.00 2.92 -20.69
CA GLN A 158 -5.18 2.78 -22.13
C GLN A 158 -3.96 2.14 -22.80
N GLU A 159 -2.74 2.50 -22.40
CA GLU A 159 -1.47 1.91 -22.85
C GLU A 159 -1.35 0.45 -22.42
N LEU A 160 -1.74 0.11 -21.18
CA LEU A 160 -1.83 -1.27 -20.72
C LEU A 160 -2.87 -2.06 -21.52
N LYS A 161 -3.99 -1.43 -21.92
CA LYS A 161 -4.96 -2.04 -22.83
C LYS A 161 -4.35 -2.23 -24.22
N THR A 162 -3.75 -1.22 -24.83
CA THR A 162 -3.19 -1.31 -26.19
C THR A 162 -2.05 -2.32 -26.28
N ASN A 163 -1.21 -2.43 -25.25
CA ASN A 163 -0.16 -3.46 -25.20
C ASN A 163 -0.71 -4.87 -25.00
N ASN A 164 -1.80 -5.06 -24.24
CA ASN A 164 -2.50 -6.35 -24.19
C ASN A 164 -3.23 -6.68 -25.51
N GLU A 165 -3.72 -5.66 -26.22
CA GLU A 165 -4.50 -5.82 -27.45
C GLU A 165 -3.71 -6.40 -28.64
N ASN A 166 -2.38 -6.35 -28.63
CA ASN A 166 -1.55 -6.97 -29.68
C ASN A 166 -1.31 -8.47 -29.48
N PHE A 167 -1.65 -9.04 -28.33
CA PHE A 167 -1.59 -10.50 -28.06
C PHE A 167 -2.91 -11.11 -27.58
N GLU A 168 -3.93 -10.30 -27.26
CA GLU A 168 -5.24 -10.79 -26.86
C GLU A 168 -6.19 -10.97 -28.04
N LEU A 169 -6.64 -12.21 -28.27
CA LEU A 169 -7.79 -12.55 -29.12
C LEU A 169 -9.00 -11.65 -28.76
N LYS A 170 -9.32 -10.63 -29.57
CA LYS A 170 -10.47 -9.75 -29.35
C LYS A 170 -11.77 -10.44 -29.77
N ASN A 171 -12.77 -10.47 -28.88
CA ASN A 171 -14.19 -10.71 -29.15
C ASN A 171 -14.57 -11.96 -29.97
N THR A 172 -13.87 -13.07 -29.81
CA THR A 172 -14.36 -14.38 -30.23
C THR A 172 -15.25 -14.98 -29.14
N PHE A 173 -16.28 -15.77 -29.49
CA PHE A 173 -17.08 -16.59 -28.56
C PHE A 173 -16.21 -17.39 -27.57
N LEU A 174 -14.99 -17.73 -28.01
CA LEU A 174 -13.94 -18.33 -27.21
C LEU A 174 -13.66 -17.55 -25.92
N LYS A 175 -13.57 -16.21 -25.90
CA LYS A 175 -13.30 -15.44 -24.66
C LYS A 175 -14.35 -15.68 -23.58
N ARG A 176 -15.63 -15.78 -23.96
CA ARG A 176 -16.74 -16.06 -23.02
C ARG A 176 -16.77 -17.52 -22.58
N PHE A 177 -16.33 -18.43 -23.47
CA PHE A 177 -16.12 -19.82 -23.12
C PHE A 177 -14.97 -19.94 -22.11
N TRP A 178 -13.78 -19.41 -22.43
CA TRP A 178 -12.61 -19.42 -21.55
C TRP A 178 -12.86 -18.77 -20.20
N SER A 179 -13.59 -17.64 -20.11
CA SER A 179 -13.90 -17.04 -18.80
C SER A 179 -14.77 -17.95 -17.93
N ARG A 180 -15.81 -18.58 -18.52
CA ARG A 180 -16.67 -19.52 -17.79
C ARG A 180 -15.93 -20.81 -17.44
N SER A 181 -15.05 -21.27 -18.33
CA SER A 181 -14.18 -22.42 -18.10
C SER A 181 -13.15 -22.14 -17.00
N GLU A 182 -12.59 -20.94 -16.95
CA GLU A 182 -11.66 -20.51 -15.90
C GLU A 182 -12.34 -20.45 -14.53
N ASP A 183 -13.52 -19.81 -14.44
CA ASP A 183 -14.29 -19.78 -13.19
C ASP A 183 -14.61 -21.20 -12.69
N LEU A 184 -15.01 -22.09 -13.60
CA LEU A 184 -15.24 -23.50 -13.28
C LEU A 184 -13.95 -24.18 -12.79
N ILE A 185 -12.80 -23.96 -13.44
CA ILE A 185 -11.51 -24.49 -13.01
C ILE A 185 -11.14 -23.98 -11.61
N PHE A 186 -11.34 -22.69 -11.34
CA PHE A 186 -11.06 -22.08 -10.05
C PHE A 186 -11.96 -22.64 -8.95
N GLU A 187 -13.25 -22.82 -9.24
CA GLU A 187 -14.21 -23.49 -8.34
C GLU A 187 -13.79 -24.93 -8.06
N TRP A 188 -13.42 -25.72 -9.08
CA TRP A 188 -12.92 -27.08 -8.90
C TRP A 188 -11.66 -27.15 -8.06
N ARG A 189 -10.70 -26.24 -8.27
CA ARG A 189 -9.48 -26.18 -7.44
C ARG A 189 -9.81 -25.88 -5.99
N ALA A 190 -10.72 -24.94 -5.73
CA ALA A 190 -11.14 -24.63 -4.37
C ALA A 190 -11.89 -25.80 -3.73
N ALA A 191 -12.80 -26.45 -4.46
CA ALA A 191 -13.48 -27.66 -3.99
C ALA A 191 -12.49 -28.80 -3.68
N GLN A 192 -11.48 -29.02 -4.55
CA GLN A 192 -10.42 -30.00 -4.32
C GLN A 192 -9.60 -29.65 -3.08
N SER A 193 -9.32 -28.36 -2.86
CA SER A 193 -8.59 -27.91 -1.68
C SER A 193 -9.33 -28.20 -0.38
N MET A 194 -10.67 -28.25 -0.37
CA MET A 194 -11.42 -28.63 0.83
C MET A 194 -11.20 -30.07 1.29
N ILE A 195 -10.75 -30.95 0.39
CA ILE A 195 -10.53 -32.37 0.68
C ILE A 195 -9.04 -32.65 0.92
N PHE A 196 -8.17 -32.05 0.10
CA PHE A 196 -6.75 -32.39 0.06
C PHE A 196 -5.82 -31.22 0.39
N GLY A 197 -6.35 -30.00 0.46
CA GLY A 197 -5.56 -28.80 0.68
C GLY A 197 -5.08 -28.68 2.12
N GLN A 198 -3.92 -28.05 2.30
CA GLN A 198 -3.41 -27.71 3.62
C GLN A 198 -4.36 -26.70 4.29
N PRO A 199 -4.79 -26.91 5.55
CA PRO A 199 -5.64 -25.95 6.25
C PRO A 199 -4.91 -24.65 6.56
N LEU A 200 -5.58 -23.52 6.30
CA LEU A 200 -5.17 -22.20 6.76
C LEU A 200 -6.34 -21.53 7.49
N VAL A 201 -6.09 -21.12 8.72
CA VAL A 201 -7.14 -20.60 9.62
C VAL A 201 -7.10 -19.08 9.66
N PHE A 202 -8.27 -18.47 9.49
CA PHE A 202 -8.56 -17.11 9.88
C PHE A 202 -9.37 -17.11 11.18
N ASP A 203 -8.80 -16.54 12.24
CA ASP A 203 -9.39 -16.50 13.57
C ASP A 203 -10.20 -15.21 13.78
N MET A 204 -11.53 -15.32 13.88
CA MET A 204 -12.46 -14.19 13.98
C MET A 204 -12.83 -13.78 15.41
N ALA A 205 -12.08 -14.23 16.42
CA ALA A 205 -12.31 -13.88 17.83
C ALA A 205 -12.06 -12.39 18.19
N TYR A 206 -11.80 -11.53 17.20
CA TYR A 206 -11.42 -10.13 17.38
C TYR A 206 -12.55 -9.11 17.21
N GLU A 207 -13.79 -9.59 17.19
CA GLU A 207 -14.98 -8.76 17.01
C GLU A 207 -14.99 -7.50 17.88
N ASN A 208 -14.73 -7.66 19.18
CA ASN A 208 -14.78 -6.58 20.16
C ASN A 208 -13.62 -5.57 20.05
N TYR A 209 -12.59 -5.86 19.26
CA TYR A 209 -11.38 -5.03 19.15
C TYR A 209 -11.42 -4.08 17.95
N MET A 210 -12.47 -4.14 17.12
CA MET A 210 -12.57 -3.40 15.87
C MET A 210 -13.81 -2.51 15.82
N SER A 211 -13.64 -1.31 15.25
CA SER A 211 -14.78 -0.49 14.85
C SER A 211 -15.49 -1.09 13.63
N CYS A 212 -16.73 -0.65 13.37
CA CYS A 212 -17.48 -1.07 12.17
C CYS A 212 -16.69 -0.86 10.87
N ARG A 213 -15.97 0.27 10.75
CA ARG A 213 -15.14 0.55 9.56
C ARG A 213 -13.93 -0.38 9.45
N GLU A 214 -13.36 -0.80 10.57
CA GLU A 214 -12.24 -1.75 10.57
C GLU A 214 -12.72 -3.16 10.25
N MET A 215 -13.89 -3.55 10.78
CA MET A 215 -14.60 -4.78 10.43
C MET A 215 -14.86 -4.89 8.91
N GLU A 216 -15.40 -3.82 8.32
CA GLU A 216 -15.63 -3.73 6.87
C GLU A 216 -14.35 -3.94 6.04
N ASN A 217 -13.20 -3.49 6.56
CA ASN A 217 -11.90 -3.66 5.94
C ASN A 217 -11.32 -5.06 6.16
N ALA A 218 -11.51 -5.64 7.35
CA ALA A 218 -11.11 -7.02 7.64
C ALA A 218 -11.81 -7.99 6.70
N VAL A 219 -13.14 -7.91 6.61
CA VAL A 219 -13.94 -8.71 5.68
C VAL A 219 -13.47 -8.50 4.24
N LYS A 220 -13.26 -7.25 3.81
CA LYS A 220 -12.74 -6.97 2.46
C LYS A 220 -11.40 -7.67 2.18
N GLN A 221 -10.45 -7.62 3.13
CA GLN A 221 -9.15 -8.28 2.96
C GLN A 221 -9.30 -9.81 2.92
N MET A 222 -10.22 -10.38 3.70
CA MET A 222 -10.50 -11.81 3.64
C MET A 222 -11.14 -12.22 2.32
N MET A 223 -12.05 -11.40 1.76
CA MET A 223 -12.60 -11.64 0.42
C MET A 223 -11.51 -11.61 -0.66
N GLU A 224 -10.61 -10.63 -0.59
CA GLU A 224 -9.46 -10.58 -1.49
C GLU A 224 -8.55 -11.82 -1.30
N SER A 225 -8.42 -12.30 -0.07
CA SER A 225 -7.65 -13.50 0.25
C SER A 225 -8.27 -14.74 -0.41
N GLU A 226 -9.56 -14.97 -0.21
CA GLU A 226 -10.30 -16.07 -0.84
C GLU A 226 -10.17 -16.04 -2.37
N GLY A 227 -10.39 -14.88 -2.99
CA GLY A 227 -10.32 -14.74 -4.43
C GLY A 227 -8.93 -14.98 -5.03
N VAL A 228 -7.86 -14.67 -4.28
CA VAL A 228 -6.48 -15.00 -4.68
C VAL A 228 -6.18 -16.49 -4.47
N ASN A 229 -6.63 -17.06 -3.34
CA ASN A 229 -6.46 -18.47 -3.03
C ASN A 229 -7.12 -19.37 -4.10
N ARG A 230 -8.33 -19.02 -4.53
CA ARG A 230 -9.08 -19.77 -5.57
C ARG A 230 -8.34 -19.86 -6.91
N LYS A 231 -7.53 -18.84 -7.22
CA LYS A 231 -6.75 -18.76 -8.47
C LYS A 231 -5.41 -19.49 -8.40
N ALA A 232 -5.00 -19.92 -7.21
CA ALA A 232 -3.78 -20.67 -7.01
C ALA A 232 -3.78 -21.98 -7.82
N VAL A 233 -2.60 -22.49 -8.12
CA VAL A 233 -2.47 -23.86 -8.64
C VAL A 233 -2.73 -24.86 -7.52
N ASP A 234 -2.26 -24.56 -6.31
CA ASP A 234 -2.39 -25.40 -5.13
C ASP A 234 -2.94 -24.58 -3.93
N PRO A 235 -4.29 -24.40 -3.86
CA PRO A 235 -4.93 -23.56 -2.86
C PRO A 235 -4.81 -24.12 -1.44
N PHE A 236 -4.88 -23.24 -0.45
CA PHE A 236 -5.18 -23.64 0.94
C PHE A 236 -6.66 -23.98 1.09
N HIS A 237 -6.97 -24.89 2.01
CA HIS A 237 -8.31 -24.99 2.55
C HIS A 237 -8.52 -23.88 3.59
N LEU A 238 -9.32 -22.87 3.26
CA LEU A 238 -9.59 -21.77 4.17
C LEU A 238 -10.61 -22.14 5.24
N TYR A 239 -10.23 -21.96 6.50
CA TYR A 239 -11.08 -22.11 7.67
C TYR A 239 -11.38 -20.76 8.29
N TYR A 240 -12.66 -20.46 8.49
CA TYR A 240 -13.13 -19.30 9.23
C TYR A 240 -13.62 -19.78 10.58
N CYS A 241 -12.77 -19.67 11.60
CA CYS A 241 -13.03 -20.14 12.96
C CYS A 241 -13.49 -18.98 13.85
N ASN A 242 -14.21 -19.32 14.93
CA ASN A 242 -14.82 -18.33 15.84
C ASN A 242 -15.73 -17.34 15.12
N LEU A 243 -16.37 -17.75 14.01
CA LEU A 243 -17.35 -16.94 13.31
C LEU A 243 -18.72 -17.14 13.94
N THR A 244 -19.17 -16.18 14.74
CA THR A 244 -20.50 -16.19 15.36
C THR A 244 -21.59 -16.01 14.29
N VAL A 245 -22.59 -16.90 14.27
CA VAL A 245 -23.77 -16.72 13.42
C VAL A 245 -24.49 -15.45 13.87
N ASP A 246 -24.89 -14.64 12.89
CA ASP A 246 -25.45 -13.29 13.07
C ASP A 246 -24.57 -12.27 13.80
N GLY A 247 -23.29 -12.59 13.99
CA GLY A 247 -22.27 -11.64 14.38
C GLY A 247 -22.02 -10.55 13.33
N PRO A 248 -21.28 -9.49 13.65
CA PRO A 248 -20.91 -8.41 12.75
C PRO A 248 -20.03 -8.89 11.59
N TYR A 249 -19.13 -9.86 11.83
CA TYR A 249 -18.40 -10.52 10.75
C TYR A 249 -19.36 -11.19 9.77
N HIS A 250 -20.26 -12.04 10.27
CA HIS A 250 -21.23 -12.78 9.48
C HIS A 250 -22.14 -11.86 8.67
N LYS A 251 -22.70 -10.82 9.31
CA LYS A 251 -23.53 -9.80 8.68
C LYS A 251 -22.80 -9.08 7.56
N GLU A 252 -21.54 -8.70 7.77
CA GLU A 252 -20.76 -8.00 6.76
C GLU A 252 -20.34 -8.94 5.61
N PHE A 253 -20.08 -10.22 5.87
CA PHE A 253 -19.91 -11.23 4.81
C PHE A 253 -21.17 -11.38 3.96
N ILE A 254 -22.34 -11.56 4.57
CA ILE A 254 -23.63 -11.67 3.86
C ILE A 254 -23.89 -10.40 3.05
N LYS A 255 -23.66 -9.21 3.61
CA LYS A 255 -23.84 -7.93 2.90
C LYS A 255 -22.97 -7.82 1.64
N ARG A 256 -21.76 -8.40 1.66
CA ARG A 256 -20.79 -8.28 0.55
C ARG A 256 -20.89 -9.39 -0.48
N TYR A 257 -21.09 -10.62 -0.04
CA TYR A 257 -21.23 -11.78 -0.90
C TYR A 257 -22.68 -12.01 -1.37
N GLY A 258 -23.67 -11.56 -0.61
CA GLY A 258 -25.07 -11.87 -0.85
C GLY A 258 -25.29 -13.39 -0.88
N GLU A 259 -26.03 -13.85 -1.89
CA GLU A 259 -26.31 -15.27 -2.14
C GLU A 259 -25.06 -16.11 -2.47
N ALA A 260 -23.92 -15.47 -2.76
CA ALA A 260 -22.68 -16.19 -3.05
C ALA A 260 -22.00 -16.73 -1.78
N TRP A 261 -22.37 -16.26 -0.58
CA TRP A 261 -21.78 -16.69 0.68
C TRP A 261 -21.88 -18.20 0.88
N ASP A 262 -23.07 -18.76 0.65
CA ASP A 262 -23.34 -20.20 0.81
C ASP A 262 -22.67 -21.06 -0.26
N LYS A 263 -22.15 -20.44 -1.32
CA LYS A 263 -21.48 -21.11 -2.45
C LYS A 263 -19.96 -21.06 -2.33
N LEU A 264 -19.41 -20.45 -1.28
CA LEU A 264 -17.97 -20.37 -1.09
C LEU A 264 -17.41 -21.72 -0.64
N PHE A 265 -16.31 -22.13 -1.25
CA PHE A 265 -15.54 -23.31 -0.84
C PHE A 265 -14.62 -22.99 0.34
N VAL A 266 -15.22 -22.51 1.44
CA VAL A 266 -14.55 -22.22 2.71
C VAL A 266 -15.28 -22.93 3.84
N THR A 267 -14.57 -23.39 4.86
CA THR A 267 -15.21 -23.98 6.03
C THR A 267 -15.41 -22.92 7.10
N ALA A 268 -16.62 -22.39 7.17
CA ALA A 268 -17.06 -21.46 8.21
C ALA A 268 -17.64 -22.20 9.41
N THR A 269 -17.19 -21.83 10.62
CA THR A 269 -17.63 -22.48 11.86
C THR A 269 -17.53 -21.54 13.06
N GLU A 270 -18.46 -21.69 14.00
CA GLU A 270 -18.43 -21.00 15.28
C GLU A 270 -17.34 -21.56 16.22
N LYS A 271 -16.88 -22.79 15.96
CA LYS A 271 -15.91 -23.49 16.81
C LYS A 271 -14.53 -22.83 16.76
N SER A 272 -13.80 -22.99 17.85
CA SER A 272 -12.41 -22.57 17.94
C SER A 272 -11.50 -23.50 17.13
N HIS A 273 -10.39 -22.95 16.63
CA HIS A 273 -9.37 -23.71 15.91
C HIS A 273 -8.75 -24.84 16.75
N VAL A 274 -8.72 -24.69 18.08
CA VAL A 274 -8.21 -25.72 19.01
C VAL A 274 -9.16 -26.92 19.13
N GLU A 275 -10.46 -26.73 18.84
CA GLU A 275 -11.45 -27.81 18.89
C GLU A 275 -11.48 -28.64 17.60
N ILE A 276 -11.08 -28.01 16.48
CA ILE A 276 -11.14 -28.62 15.15
C ILE A 276 -9.84 -29.37 14.83
N PHE A 277 -8.70 -28.82 15.27
CA PHE A 277 -7.38 -29.29 14.89
C PHE A 277 -6.54 -29.69 16.10
N PRO A 278 -5.60 -30.64 15.93
CA PRO A 278 -4.72 -31.02 17.02
C PRO A 278 -3.75 -29.89 17.35
N GLN A 279 -3.66 -29.57 18.65
CA GLN A 279 -2.94 -28.39 19.16
C GLN A 279 -1.46 -28.33 18.76
N ASN A 280 -0.80 -29.48 18.61
CA ASN A 280 0.62 -29.60 18.25
C ASN A 280 0.92 -29.21 16.79
N GLN A 281 -0.09 -29.16 15.92
CA GLN A 281 0.04 -28.73 14.53
C GLN A 281 -0.22 -27.23 14.37
N LEU A 282 -0.87 -26.59 15.34
CA LEU A 282 -1.28 -25.19 15.24
C LEU A 282 -0.12 -24.23 15.52
N VAL A 283 0.07 -23.29 14.59
CA VAL A 283 1.06 -22.21 14.71
C VAL A 283 0.37 -20.87 14.49
N TYR A 284 0.29 -20.07 15.56
CA TYR A 284 -0.31 -18.73 15.51
C TYR A 284 0.70 -17.71 14.98
N LEU A 285 0.37 -17.10 13.84
CA LEU A 285 1.20 -16.09 13.21
C LEU A 285 0.90 -14.71 13.79
N THR A 286 1.89 -14.09 14.42
CA THR A 286 1.78 -12.76 15.00
C THR A 286 3.12 -12.04 14.95
N ALA A 287 3.12 -10.76 14.58
CA ALA A 287 4.33 -9.95 14.48
C ALA A 287 5.08 -9.80 15.81
N ASP A 288 4.35 -9.91 16.93
CA ASP A 288 4.87 -9.76 18.29
C ASP A 288 5.52 -11.04 18.83
N SER A 289 5.46 -12.15 18.09
CA SER A 289 6.05 -13.40 18.56
C SER A 289 7.57 -13.27 18.74
N PRO A 290 8.15 -13.79 19.83
CA PRO A 290 9.60 -13.85 19.98
C PRO A 290 10.24 -14.84 18.98
N ASN A 291 9.48 -15.81 18.47
CA ASN A 291 9.98 -16.86 17.60
C ASN A 291 9.91 -16.41 16.14
N VAL A 292 11.02 -16.55 15.41
CA VAL A 292 11.09 -16.20 13.99
C VAL A 292 10.87 -17.46 13.14
N MET A 293 9.90 -17.40 12.23
CA MET A 293 9.64 -18.45 11.26
C MET A 293 10.82 -18.54 10.27
N LYS A 294 11.46 -19.72 10.20
CA LYS A 294 12.63 -19.95 9.34
C LYS A 294 12.24 -20.64 8.03
N THR A 295 11.39 -21.64 8.13
CA THR A 295 10.93 -22.50 7.04
C THR A 295 9.41 -22.60 7.10
N PHE A 296 8.81 -22.82 5.93
CA PHE A 296 7.40 -23.20 5.85
C PHE A 296 7.30 -24.72 6.01
N GLU A 297 6.40 -25.16 6.87
CA GLU A 297 6.16 -26.56 7.20
C GLU A 297 4.77 -26.93 6.69
N HIS A 298 4.69 -27.89 5.76
CA HIS A 298 3.44 -28.33 5.15
C HIS A 298 2.56 -29.15 6.12
N ASP A 299 3.16 -29.69 7.19
CA ASP A 299 2.46 -30.49 8.21
C ASP A 299 1.82 -29.62 9.31
N LYS A 300 2.06 -28.30 9.28
CA LYS A 300 1.55 -27.34 10.26
C LYS A 300 0.32 -26.62 9.73
N ILE A 301 -0.52 -26.18 10.66
CA ILE A 301 -1.72 -25.39 10.39
C ILE A 301 -1.45 -23.98 10.90
N TYR A 302 -1.34 -23.05 9.96
CA TYR A 302 -1.07 -21.66 10.28
C TYR A 302 -2.37 -20.93 10.61
N ILE A 303 -2.34 -20.12 11.66
CA ILE A 303 -3.47 -19.28 12.09
C ILE A 303 -3.10 -17.82 11.88
N ILE A 304 -3.96 -17.09 11.19
CA ILE A 304 -3.90 -15.64 11.00
C ILE A 304 -5.06 -15.04 11.79
N GLY A 305 -4.75 -14.13 12.72
CA GLY A 305 -5.80 -13.38 13.41
C GLY A 305 -6.50 -12.42 12.47
N SER A 306 -7.81 -12.58 12.28
CA SER A 306 -8.64 -11.64 11.53
C SER A 306 -8.82 -10.37 12.35
N LEU A 307 -7.84 -9.48 12.27
CA LEU A 307 -7.83 -8.21 12.98
C LEU A 307 -7.25 -7.14 12.05
N VAL A 308 -7.97 -6.03 11.89
CA VAL A 308 -7.50 -4.85 11.19
C VAL A 308 -7.57 -3.67 12.15
N ASP A 309 -6.41 -3.12 12.48
CA ASP A 309 -6.27 -2.03 13.43
C ASP A 309 -5.65 -0.80 12.75
N LYS A 310 -6.34 0.35 12.82
CA LYS A 310 -5.76 1.62 12.34
C LYS A 310 -4.72 2.16 13.32
N SER A 311 -4.96 1.95 14.61
CA SER A 311 -4.02 2.19 15.70
C SER A 311 -3.53 0.85 16.21
N ILE A 312 -2.23 0.60 16.12
CA ILE A 312 -1.64 -0.70 16.39
C ILE A 312 -1.91 -1.14 17.84
N GLN A 313 -2.62 -2.25 18.00
CA GLN A 313 -2.85 -2.89 19.30
C GLN A 313 -1.82 -4.01 19.49
N THR A 314 -0.66 -3.66 20.02
CA THR A 314 0.44 -4.62 20.22
C THR A 314 0.06 -5.71 21.21
N GLY A 315 0.32 -6.96 20.88
CA GLY A 315 0.26 -8.09 21.80
C GLY A 315 -1.10 -8.78 21.94
N VAL A 316 -2.17 -8.31 21.31
CA VAL A 316 -3.52 -8.90 21.45
C VAL A 316 -3.54 -10.37 20.97
N SER A 317 -3.08 -10.60 19.74
CA SER A 317 -3.03 -11.95 19.16
C SER A 317 -2.02 -12.86 19.86
N LEU A 318 -0.88 -12.31 20.29
CA LEU A 318 0.12 -13.05 21.06
C LEU A 318 -0.42 -13.50 22.43
N ALA A 319 -1.14 -12.62 23.13
CA ALA A 319 -1.75 -12.95 24.42
C ALA A 319 -2.80 -14.05 24.28
N GLN A 320 -3.64 -13.99 23.24
CA GLN A 320 -4.64 -15.01 22.96
C GLN A 320 -4.01 -16.37 22.64
N ALA A 321 -2.99 -16.40 21.78
CA ALA A 321 -2.28 -17.63 21.44
C ALA A 321 -1.59 -18.25 22.68
N LYS A 322 -0.98 -17.42 23.55
CA LYS A 322 -0.38 -17.87 24.80
C LYS A 322 -1.41 -18.43 25.78
N ARG A 323 -2.59 -17.80 25.90
CA ARG A 323 -3.69 -18.31 26.75
C ARG A 323 -4.15 -19.69 26.33
N LEU A 324 -4.11 -19.97 25.02
CA LEU A 324 -4.45 -21.27 24.43
C LEU A 324 -3.24 -22.22 24.33
N ASN A 325 -2.08 -21.87 24.91
CA ASN A 325 -0.84 -22.65 24.85
C ASN A 325 -0.43 -23.06 23.43
N LEU A 326 -0.63 -22.19 22.45
CA LEU A 326 -0.28 -22.44 21.05
C LEU A 326 1.16 -22.04 20.75
N ALA A 327 1.79 -22.73 19.80
CA ALA A 327 3.03 -22.27 19.22
C ALA A 327 2.79 -20.94 18.49
N THR A 328 3.74 -20.02 18.58
CA THR A 328 3.64 -18.72 17.90
C THR A 328 4.88 -18.47 17.07
N ALA A 329 4.73 -17.77 15.95
CA ALA A 329 5.84 -17.35 15.10
C ALA A 329 5.56 -16.01 14.42
N ARG A 330 6.61 -15.25 14.15
CA ARG A 330 6.60 -14.04 13.30
C ARG A 330 7.37 -14.26 12.01
N LEU A 331 7.03 -13.50 10.98
CA LEU A 331 7.79 -13.52 9.72
C LEU A 331 9.20 -12.92 9.90
N PRO A 332 10.22 -13.42 9.19
CA PRO A 332 11.61 -12.96 9.25
C PRO A 332 11.83 -11.63 8.49
N LEU A 333 10.96 -10.64 8.69
CA LEU A 333 11.01 -9.37 7.95
C LEU A 333 12.37 -8.67 8.10
N ASP A 334 12.88 -8.58 9.32
CA ASP A 334 14.17 -7.93 9.62
C ASP A 334 15.38 -8.61 8.99
N LYS A 335 15.26 -9.90 8.67
CA LYS A 335 16.34 -10.68 8.07
C LYS A 335 16.49 -10.39 6.57
N TYR A 336 15.38 -10.15 5.89
CA TYR A 336 15.34 -10.06 4.43
C TYR A 336 15.01 -8.65 3.91
N LEU A 337 14.43 -7.76 4.72
CA LEU A 337 14.02 -6.42 4.32
C LEU A 337 14.69 -5.37 5.19
N GLN A 338 15.28 -4.35 4.56
CA GLN A 338 15.75 -3.16 5.25
C GLN A 338 14.55 -2.27 5.55
N TRP A 339 13.96 -2.46 6.73
CA TRP A 339 12.74 -1.79 7.13
C TRP A 339 12.98 -0.29 7.39
N GLU A 340 12.13 0.58 6.84
CA GLU A 340 12.26 2.02 6.97
C GLU A 340 11.09 2.66 7.72
N VAL A 341 9.86 2.37 7.27
CA VAL A 341 8.68 3.13 7.70
C VAL A 341 7.52 2.20 8.03
N GLY A 342 6.83 2.56 9.12
CA GLY A 342 5.57 1.96 9.52
C GLY A 342 5.72 0.65 10.28
N ALA A 343 4.59 0.11 10.72
CA ALA A 343 4.58 -1.12 11.51
C ALA A 343 4.74 -2.38 10.66
N LYS A 344 5.33 -3.39 11.30
CA LYS A 344 5.57 -4.72 10.75
C LYS A 344 4.33 -5.62 10.74
N ASN A 345 3.17 -5.08 11.12
CA ASN A 345 1.88 -5.72 10.93
C ASN A 345 1.52 -5.65 9.45
N LEU A 346 1.29 -6.81 8.85
CA LEU A 346 0.86 -6.96 7.47
C LEU A 346 -0.64 -7.25 7.43
N THR A 347 -1.27 -6.96 6.30
CA THR A 347 -2.72 -7.18 6.13
C THR A 347 -3.03 -8.66 5.88
N LEU A 348 -4.29 -9.06 6.08
CA LEU A 348 -4.71 -10.48 5.98
C LEU A 348 -4.42 -11.07 4.59
N ASN A 349 -4.72 -10.31 3.54
CA ASN A 349 -4.43 -10.67 2.15
C ASN A 349 -2.93 -10.75 1.85
N GLN A 350 -2.10 -9.89 2.44
CA GLN A 350 -0.64 -9.96 2.30
C GLN A 350 -0.10 -11.21 2.97
N MET A 351 -0.58 -11.53 4.17
CA MET A 351 -0.18 -12.73 4.91
C MET A 351 -0.50 -13.99 4.10
N LEU A 352 -1.71 -14.11 3.56
CA LEU A 352 -2.06 -15.23 2.68
C LEU A 352 -1.11 -15.33 1.49
N GLN A 353 -0.92 -14.25 0.73
CA GLN A 353 -0.07 -14.27 -0.48
C GLN A 353 1.38 -14.69 -0.17
N ILE A 354 1.92 -14.23 0.97
CA ILE A 354 3.24 -14.63 1.45
C ILE A 354 3.25 -16.13 1.72
N LEU A 355 2.28 -16.65 2.48
CA LEU A 355 2.21 -18.09 2.81
C LEU A 355 2.01 -18.96 1.57
N MET A 356 1.21 -18.52 0.59
CA MET A 356 1.03 -19.22 -0.67
C MET A 356 2.35 -19.37 -1.43
N VAL A 357 3.11 -18.28 -1.59
CA VAL A 357 4.40 -18.37 -2.28
C VAL A 357 5.43 -19.17 -1.49
N LEU A 358 5.38 -19.14 -0.15
CA LEU A 358 6.22 -20.00 0.67
C LEU A 358 5.85 -21.48 0.53
N LYS A 359 4.56 -21.81 0.46
CA LYS A 359 4.08 -23.17 0.23
C LYS A 359 4.59 -23.74 -1.09
N ASP A 360 4.59 -22.93 -2.15
CA ASP A 360 5.01 -23.34 -3.49
C ASP A 360 6.53 -23.37 -3.68
N THR A 361 7.25 -22.40 -3.09
CA THR A 361 8.67 -22.16 -3.44
C THR A 361 9.64 -22.29 -2.27
N GLY A 362 9.17 -22.15 -1.03
CA GLY A 362 10.02 -22.04 0.16
C GLY A 362 10.93 -20.79 0.19
N ASP A 363 10.83 -19.88 -0.77
CA ASP A 363 11.75 -18.77 -0.94
C ASP A 363 11.19 -17.46 -0.36
N TRP A 364 11.76 -17.03 0.76
CA TRP A 364 11.43 -15.78 1.45
C TRP A 364 11.62 -14.54 0.57
N MET A 365 12.61 -14.51 -0.33
CA MET A 365 12.82 -13.33 -1.18
C MET A 365 11.69 -13.17 -2.20
N LYS A 366 11.13 -14.28 -2.71
CA LYS A 366 9.95 -14.24 -3.58
C LYS A 366 8.70 -13.88 -2.80
N ALA A 367 8.49 -14.50 -1.64
CA ALA A 367 7.31 -14.29 -0.81
C ALA A 367 7.22 -12.85 -0.28
N LEU A 368 8.33 -12.26 0.16
CA LEU A 368 8.32 -10.92 0.75
C LEU A 368 8.16 -9.78 -0.28
N LYS A 369 8.08 -10.08 -1.58
CA LYS A 369 7.71 -9.09 -2.62
C LYS A 369 6.29 -8.55 -2.44
N PHE A 370 5.41 -9.30 -1.77
CA PHE A 370 4.04 -8.84 -1.46
C PHE A 370 3.99 -7.83 -0.32
N VAL A 371 5.10 -7.63 0.40
CA VAL A 371 5.21 -6.50 1.34
C VAL A 371 5.26 -5.21 0.52
N PRO A 372 4.49 -4.16 0.89
CA PRO A 372 4.51 -2.90 0.15
C PRO A 372 5.90 -2.26 0.11
N GLN A 373 6.39 -1.96 -1.11
CA GLN A 373 7.72 -1.37 -1.34
C GLN A 373 7.98 -0.09 -0.54
N ARG A 374 6.95 0.73 -0.29
CA ARG A 374 7.08 1.95 0.54
C ARG A 374 7.53 1.72 1.99
N LYS A 375 7.51 0.46 2.49
CA LYS A 375 7.89 0.12 3.86
C LYS A 375 9.39 -0.21 4.00
N TYR A 376 10.10 -0.48 2.91
CA TYR A 376 11.50 -0.92 2.92
C TYR A 376 12.32 -0.35 1.76
N SER A 377 13.62 -0.08 1.95
CA SER A 377 14.49 0.42 0.86
C SER A 377 14.94 -0.67 -0.09
N GLY A 378 15.11 -1.88 0.40
CA GLY A 378 15.60 -3.00 -0.40
C GLY A 378 15.66 -4.32 0.33
N PHE A 379 15.99 -5.37 -0.42
CA PHE A 379 16.25 -6.69 0.11
C PHE A 379 17.67 -6.78 0.66
N VAL A 380 17.82 -7.36 1.85
CA VAL A 380 19.09 -7.59 2.50
C VAL A 380 19.58 -9.00 2.17
N ASN A 381 20.85 -9.15 1.82
CA ASN A 381 21.45 -10.47 1.67
C ASN A 381 21.49 -11.18 3.04
N PRO A 382 20.96 -12.41 3.17
CA PRO A 382 20.92 -13.11 4.46
C PRO A 382 22.30 -13.25 5.14
N SER A 383 23.36 -13.34 4.33
CA SER A 383 24.75 -13.46 4.78
C SER A 383 25.27 -12.22 5.51
N SER A 384 24.78 -11.02 5.19
CA SER A 384 25.16 -9.79 5.90
C SER A 384 24.43 -9.63 7.23
N PHE A 385 23.20 -10.16 7.34
CA PHE A 385 22.44 -10.14 8.59
C PHE A 385 23.12 -10.94 9.71
N LEU A 386 23.69 -12.11 9.40
CA LEU A 386 24.43 -12.92 10.38
C LEU A 386 25.62 -12.14 10.97
N LYS A 387 26.38 -11.42 10.13
CA LYS A 387 27.49 -10.57 10.58
C LYS A 387 27.00 -9.43 11.47
N PHE A 388 25.94 -8.72 11.06
CA PHE A 388 25.35 -7.64 11.86
C PHE A 388 24.85 -8.13 13.23
N THR A 389 24.20 -9.30 13.28
CA THR A 389 23.68 -9.87 14.53
C THR A 389 24.82 -10.28 15.47
N LEU A 390 25.89 -10.87 14.92
CA LEU A 390 27.09 -11.25 15.68
C LEU A 390 27.83 -10.01 16.20
N ASP A 391 27.96 -8.96 15.38
CA ASP A 391 28.61 -7.72 15.78
C ASP A 391 27.80 -6.94 16.82
N THR A 392 26.47 -6.95 16.70
CA THR A 392 25.57 -6.37 17.71
C THR A 392 25.71 -7.12 19.03
N ARG A 393 25.68 -8.47 19.02
CA ARG A 393 25.93 -9.28 20.22
C ARG A 393 27.30 -9.03 20.83
N LYS A 394 28.36 -8.91 20.02
CA LYS A 394 29.72 -8.57 20.50
C LYS A 394 29.74 -7.18 21.14
N LYS A 395 29.07 -6.18 20.55
CA LYS A 395 28.94 -4.83 21.13
C LYS A 395 28.12 -4.82 22.42
N THR A 396 27.04 -5.58 22.52
CA THR A 396 26.24 -5.70 23.76
C THR A 396 27.04 -6.41 24.87
N MET A 397 27.83 -7.43 24.53
CA MET A 397 28.75 -8.11 25.47
C MET A 397 29.91 -7.21 25.92
N LEU A 398 30.41 -6.34 25.04
CA LEU A 398 31.43 -5.33 25.37
C LEU A 398 30.84 -4.21 26.25
N SER A 399 29.62 -3.76 25.94
CA SER A 399 28.89 -2.75 26.72
C SER A 399 28.49 -3.24 28.12
N GLY A 400 28.14 -4.53 28.26
CA GLY A 400 27.80 -5.14 29.55
C GLY A 400 29.02 -5.36 30.47
N LYS A 401 30.24 -5.36 29.93
CA LYS A 401 31.46 -5.42 30.75
C LYS A 401 31.83 -4.09 31.42
N THR A 402 31.35 -2.96 30.89
CA THR A 402 31.59 -1.62 31.46
C THR A 402 30.61 -1.21 32.57
N THR A 403 29.55 -1.99 32.82
CA THR A 403 28.53 -1.70 33.85
C THR A 403 28.35 -2.85 34.86
N SER A 404 29.35 -3.73 35.00
CA SER A 404 29.31 -4.85 35.95
C SER A 404 30.58 -4.99 36.80
N GLN A 405 31.35 -3.92 36.98
CA GLN A 405 32.44 -3.86 37.97
C GLN A 405 32.07 -3.14 39.28
N GLU A 406 30.85 -2.63 39.42
CA GLU A 406 30.31 -2.22 40.71
C GLU A 406 28.95 -2.90 40.91
N LYS A 407 28.82 -3.64 42.02
CA LYS A 407 27.68 -4.48 42.45
C LYS A 407 27.70 -5.94 41.97
N ALA A 408 28.82 -6.62 42.24
CA ALA A 408 28.84 -8.07 42.39
C ALA A 408 29.38 -8.44 43.78
N SER A 409 28.53 -8.28 44.80
CA SER A 409 28.64 -9.03 46.05
C SER A 409 27.25 -9.14 46.66
N ASN A 410 26.81 -10.38 46.89
CA ASN A 410 25.57 -10.81 47.54
C ASN A 410 24.31 -10.94 46.67
N GLN A 411 24.21 -12.04 45.92
CA GLN A 411 23.12 -13.03 46.04
C GLN A 411 23.30 -14.16 45.01
N PHE A 412 24.39 -14.91 45.14
CA PHE A 412 24.60 -16.18 44.44
C PHE A 412 24.33 -17.31 45.44
N ALA A 413 23.06 -17.65 45.63
CA ALA A 413 22.58 -18.94 46.17
C ALA A 413 21.06 -18.88 46.39
N ARG A 414 20.25 -19.01 45.33
CA ARG A 414 18.88 -19.59 45.47
C ARG A 414 18.09 -19.91 44.19
N ASN A 415 18.60 -19.65 42.98
CA ASN A 415 17.82 -19.92 41.76
C ASN A 415 18.29 -21.12 40.92
N SER A 416 19.09 -22.03 41.47
CA SER A 416 19.56 -23.24 40.77
C SER A 416 18.51 -24.37 40.67
N PHE A 417 17.24 -24.15 41.07
CA PHE A 417 16.27 -25.25 41.19
C PHE A 417 14.96 -25.08 40.40
N ARG A 418 14.88 -24.14 39.45
CA ARG A 418 13.66 -23.95 38.62
C ARG A 418 13.89 -23.86 37.11
N GLN A 419 15.05 -24.29 36.63
CA GLN A 419 15.40 -24.38 35.19
C GLN A 419 15.65 -25.81 34.71
N GLN A 420 15.13 -26.80 35.42
CA GLN A 420 15.09 -28.18 34.94
C GLN A 420 13.63 -28.58 34.72
N MET A 421 13.09 -28.21 33.55
CA MET A 421 11.93 -28.84 32.88
C MET A 421 11.48 -27.92 31.73
N GLN A 422 12.26 -27.88 30.66
CA GLN A 422 11.82 -27.54 29.30
C GLN A 422 12.92 -28.02 28.35
N ARG A 423 12.87 -29.30 27.97
CA ARG A 423 13.68 -29.80 26.86
C ARG A 423 13.19 -29.12 25.58
N LYS A 424 14.08 -28.36 24.94
CA LYS A 424 13.84 -27.67 23.67
C LYS A 424 13.97 -28.67 22.53
N TRP A 425 13.03 -28.67 21.61
CA TRP A 425 12.93 -29.64 20.50
C TRP A 425 13.65 -29.20 19.22
N TRP A 426 14.61 -28.25 19.30
CA TRP A 426 15.36 -27.74 18.14
C TRP A 426 16.87 -27.65 18.37
N GLU A 427 17.35 -28.24 19.47
CA GLU A 427 18.76 -28.55 19.67
C GLU A 427 18.89 -30.05 19.45
N ASP A 428 19.14 -30.44 18.19
CA ASP A 428 19.79 -31.68 17.73
C ASP A 428 19.32 -31.97 16.31
N VAL A 429 20.18 -31.73 15.31
CA VAL A 429 20.70 -32.76 14.40
C VAL A 429 21.96 -32.14 13.75
N SER A 430 23.08 -32.85 13.93
CA SER A 430 24.40 -32.57 13.35
C SER A 430 24.43 -32.81 11.83
#